data_AF-A0A524DIL5-F1
#
_entry.id   AF-A0A524DIL5-F1
#
_cell.length_a   1.000
_cell.length_b   1.000
_cell.length_c   1.000
_cell.angle_alpha   90.00
_cell.angle_beta   90.00
_cell.angle_gamma   90.00
#
_symmetry.space_group_name_H-M   'P 1'
#
loop_
_entity.id
_entity.type
_entity.pdbx_description
1 polymer ?
#
loop_
_entity_poly.entity_id
_entity_poly.type
_entity_poly.pdbx_seq_one_letter_code
_entity_poly.pdbx_strand_id
1 'polypeptide(L)'
;SFMLFFIFGFIAMFLSSIAVGNIYAIYSEVCVPENRGLANAMNGLMAKTGGIIGNLIISVLIISSISNLRLAVVFLLSISLIGSFLWLLPFFYYPKEAQKLRNLMAERRKELELKK
;
A
#
# COMPACT_ATOMS: atom_id res chain seq x y z
N SER A 1 13.30 14.72 -21.17
CA SER A 1 13.80 13.41 -20.68
C SER A 1 13.90 13.28 -19.16
N PHE A 2 14.57 14.15 -18.41
CA PHE A 2 14.68 13.98 -16.93
C PHE A 2 13.54 14.64 -16.14
N MET A 3 13.06 15.79 -16.61
CA MET A 3 11.95 16.52 -15.97
C MET A 3 10.62 15.76 -16.02
N LEU A 4 10.33 15.07 -17.12
CA LEU A 4 9.16 14.20 -17.26
C LEU A 4 9.19 13.03 -16.27
N PHE A 5 10.36 12.43 -16.05
CA PHE A 5 10.52 11.36 -15.06
C PHE A 5 10.20 11.84 -13.65
N PHE A 6 10.68 13.03 -13.27
CA PHE A 6 10.31 13.64 -11.99
C PHE A 6 8.81 13.89 -11.88
N ILE A 7 8.18 14.45 -12.91
CA ILE A 7 6.75 14.72 -12.92
C ILE A 7 5.95 13.41 -12.73
N PHE A 8 6.26 12.37 -13.49
CA PHE A 8 5.59 11.07 -13.35
C PHE A 8 5.86 10.43 -11.98
N GLY A 9 7.09 10.51 -11.48
CA GLY A 9 7.44 9.99 -10.16
C GLY A 9 6.67 10.69 -9.03
N PHE A 10 6.55 12.02 -9.08
CA PHE A 10 5.78 12.76 -8.08
C PHE A 10 4.27 12.51 -8.18
N ILE A 11 3.73 12.39 -9.40
CA ILE A 11 2.32 12.00 -9.60
C ILE A 11 2.07 10.59 -9.04
N ALA A 12 2.97 9.64 -9.29
CA ALA A 12 2.88 8.29 -8.76
C ALA A 12 2.90 8.27 -7.22
N MET A 13 3.78 9.07 -6.59
CA MET A 13 3.80 9.23 -5.13
C MET A 13 2.49 9.83 -4.60
N PHE A 14 1.96 10.86 -5.27
CA PHE A 14 0.71 11.51 -4.88
C PHE A 14 -0.47 10.53 -4.96
N LEU A 15 -0.64 9.83 -6.07
CA LEU A 15 -1.70 8.84 -6.24
C LEU A 15 -1.59 7.69 -5.23
N SER A 16 -0.36 7.22 -4.97
CA SER A 16 -0.12 6.18 -3.97
C SER A 16 -0.49 6.64 -2.56
N SER A 17 -0.29 7.93 -2.24
CA SER A 17 -0.64 8.47 -0.92
C SER A 17 -2.15 8.42 -0.61
N ILE A 18 -2.99 8.59 -1.63
CA ILE A 18 -4.46 8.50 -1.50
C ILE A 18 -4.85 7.06 -1.12
N ALA A 19 -4.22 6.06 -1.75
CA ALA A 19 -4.51 4.66 -1.49
C ALA A 19 -3.99 4.21 -0.12
N VAL A 20 -2.77 4.60 0.23
CA VAL A 20 -2.15 4.29 1.54
C VAL A 20 -2.94 4.90 2.70
N GLY A 21 -3.45 6.13 2.55
CA GLY A 21 -4.25 6.80 3.58
C GLY A 21 -5.55 6.07 3.94
N ASN A 22 -6.08 5.26 3.01
CA ASN A 22 -7.35 4.56 3.18
C ASN A 22 -7.20 3.05 3.44
N ILE A 23 -5.97 2.55 3.65
CA ILE A 23 -5.69 1.11 3.68
C ILE A 23 -6.42 0.38 4.82
N TYR A 24 -6.60 1.03 5.97
CA TYR A 24 -7.33 0.46 7.10
C TYR A 24 -8.83 0.30 6.81
N ALA A 25 -9.43 1.28 6.12
CA ALA A 25 -10.81 1.19 5.67
C ALA A 25 -10.98 0.03 4.67
N ILE A 26 -10.04 -0.08 3.71
CA ILE A 26 -10.01 -1.18 2.75
C ILE A 26 -9.98 -2.53 3.45
N TYR A 27 -9.06 -2.75 4.40
CA TYR A 27 -8.97 -4.00 5.15
C TYR A 27 -10.22 -4.29 5.98
N SER A 28 -10.89 -3.28 6.49
CA SER A 28 -12.16 -3.49 7.20
C SER A 28 -13.26 -4.02 6.27
N GLU A 29 -13.24 -3.66 4.99
CA GLU A 29 -14.24 -4.10 4.01
C GLU A 29 -13.92 -5.42 3.30
N VAL A 30 -12.65 -5.84 3.27
CA VAL A 30 -12.23 -7.07 2.56
C VAL A 30 -11.75 -8.19 3.48
N CYS A 31 -11.38 -7.89 4.73
CA CYS A 31 -10.97 -8.91 5.69
C CYS A 31 -12.09 -9.27 6.67
N VAL A 32 -12.26 -10.59 6.87
CA VAL A 32 -13.11 -11.13 7.94
C VAL A 32 -12.65 -10.58 9.31
N PRO A 33 -13.58 -10.28 10.24
CA PRO A 33 -13.26 -9.64 11.51
C PRO A 33 -12.13 -10.31 12.28
N GLU A 34 -12.06 -11.65 12.24
CA GLU A 34 -11.08 -12.49 12.93
C GLU A 34 -9.64 -12.22 12.44
N ASN A 35 -9.48 -11.83 11.17
CA ASN A 35 -8.18 -11.66 10.52
C ASN A 35 -7.76 -10.19 10.34
N ARG A 36 -8.64 -9.22 10.64
CA ARG A 36 -8.35 -7.79 10.46
C ARG A 36 -7.12 -7.34 11.26
N GLY A 37 -6.96 -7.84 12.48
CA GLY A 37 -5.80 -7.54 13.32
C GLY A 37 -4.49 -8.02 12.69
N LEU A 38 -4.49 -9.23 12.12
CA LEU A 38 -3.32 -9.78 11.42
C LEU A 38 -2.98 -8.99 10.16
N ALA A 39 -3.98 -8.64 9.34
CA ALA A 39 -3.77 -7.83 8.14
C ALA A 39 -3.15 -6.46 8.46
N ASN A 40 -3.66 -5.79 9.50
CA ASN A 40 -3.12 -4.51 9.97
C ASN A 40 -1.70 -4.66 10.53
N ALA A 41 -1.42 -5.72 11.29
CA ALA A 41 -0.09 -5.98 11.83
C ALA A 41 0.94 -6.23 10.72
N MET A 42 0.57 -7.01 9.69
CA MET A 42 1.42 -7.27 8.53
C MET A 42 1.69 -5.99 7.73
N ASN A 43 0.67 -5.16 7.49
CA ASN A 43 0.87 -3.86 6.86
C ASN A 43 1.80 -2.96 7.68
N GLY A 44 1.62 -2.90 8.99
CA GLY A 44 2.50 -2.15 9.89
C GLY A 44 3.95 -2.63 9.83
N LEU A 45 4.17 -3.94 9.86
CA LEU A 45 5.48 -4.56 9.75
C LEU A 45 6.13 -4.22 8.40
N MET A 46 5.41 -4.40 7.29
CA MET A 46 5.91 -4.08 5.95
C MET A 46 6.28 -2.59 5.82
N ALA A 47 5.44 -1.68 6.32
CA ALA A 47 5.71 -0.25 6.28
C ALA A 47 6.95 0.13 7.10
N LYS A 48 7.12 -0.44 8.30
CA LYS A 48 8.28 -0.17 9.16
C LYS A 48 9.56 -0.74 8.55
N THR A 49 9.52 -1.98 8.07
CA THR A 49 10.67 -2.61 7.41
C THR A 49 11.07 -1.84 6.15
N GLY A 50 10.09 -1.47 5.32
CA GLY A 50 10.34 -0.65 4.13
C GLY A 50 10.95 0.72 4.46
N GLY A 51 10.45 1.39 5.52
CA GLY A 51 11.00 2.66 5.99
C GLY A 51 12.44 2.54 6.49
N ILE A 52 12.77 1.49 7.24
CA ILE A 52 14.14 1.23 7.71
C ILE A 52 15.09 0.97 6.54
N ILE A 53 14.73 0.03 5.66
CA ILE A 53 15.56 -0.35 4.50
C ILE A 53 15.73 0.85 3.56
N GLY A 54 14.64 1.57 3.27
CA GLY A 54 14.66 2.76 2.41
C GLY A 54 15.57 3.84 2.97
N ASN A 55 15.42 4.19 4.25
CA ASN A 55 16.27 5.19 4.89
C ASN A 55 17.75 4.78 4.88
N LEU A 56 18.06 3.50 5.11
CA LEU A 56 19.44 3.01 5.12
C LEU A 56 20.07 3.13 3.73
N ILE A 57 19.37 2.69 2.68
CA ILE A 57 19.86 2.77 1.29
C ILE A 57 20.11 4.24 0.89
N ILE A 58 19.13 5.12 1.14
CA ILE A 58 19.26 6.55 0.79
C ILE A 58 20.39 7.21 1.58
N SER A 59 20.53 6.89 2.87
CA SER A 59 21.61 7.44 3.71
C SER A 59 22.99 7.02 3.20
N VAL A 60 23.17 5.75 2.83
CA VAL A 60 24.44 5.24 2.26
C VAL A 60 24.77 5.96 0.95
N LEU A 61 23.79 6.17 0.08
CA LEU A 61 24.00 6.85 -1.21
C LEU A 61 24.44 8.31 -1.04
N ILE A 62 23.89 9.02 -0.06
CA ILE A 62 24.15 10.45 0.18
C ILE A 62 25.46 10.66 0.95
N ILE A 63 25.78 9.79 1.93
CA ILE A 63 27.00 9.90 2.74
C ILE A 63 28.27 9.91 1.87
N SER A 64 28.30 9.14 0.77
CA SER A 64 29.48 9.07 -0.10
C SER A 64 29.78 10.39 -0.82
N SER A 65 28.75 11.18 -1.17
CA SER A 65 28.89 12.54 -1.72
C SER A 65 27.51 13.14 -1.91
N ILE A 66 27.34 14.42 -1.58
CA ILE A 66 26.07 15.14 -1.82
C ILE A 66 25.71 15.22 -3.32
N SER A 67 26.70 15.08 -4.21
CA SER A 67 26.50 14.94 -5.67
C SER A 67 25.61 13.75 -6.03
N ASN A 68 25.56 12.72 -5.19
CA ASN A 68 24.75 11.52 -5.40
C ASN A 68 23.28 11.71 -5.03
N LEU A 69 22.88 12.88 -4.51
CA LEU A 69 21.48 13.18 -4.19
C LEU A 69 20.57 12.94 -5.40
N ARG A 70 21.03 13.33 -6.60
CA ARG A 70 20.28 13.09 -7.84
C ARG A 70 20.02 11.60 -8.07
N LEU A 71 21.02 10.74 -7.85
CA LEU A 71 20.90 9.29 -7.99
C LEU A 71 19.93 8.72 -6.94
N ALA A 72 20.02 9.19 -5.69
CA ALA A 72 19.11 8.78 -4.62
C ALA A 72 17.65 9.11 -4.94
N VAL A 73 17.37 10.32 -5.46
CA VAL A 73 16.00 10.69 -5.86
C VAL A 73 15.53 9.86 -7.05
N VAL A 74 16.37 9.62 -8.05
CA VAL A 74 16.00 8.77 -9.20
C VAL A 74 15.67 7.34 -8.75
N PHE A 75 16.47 6.78 -7.83
CA PHE A 75 16.23 5.47 -7.24
C PHE A 75 14.89 5.41 -6.50
N LEU A 76 14.63 6.40 -5.62
CA LEU A 76 13.37 6.50 -4.87
C LEU A 76 12.16 6.55 -5.81
N LEU A 77 12.22 7.41 -6.82
CA LEU A 77 11.11 7.58 -7.78
C LEU A 77 10.92 6.34 -8.65
N SER A 78 11.99 5.61 -8.99
CA SER A 78 11.88 4.34 -9.72
C SER A 78 11.13 3.29 -8.90
N ILE A 79 11.46 3.15 -7.61
CA ILE A 79 10.74 2.24 -6.70
C ILE A 79 9.29 2.68 -6.55
N SER A 80 9.04 3.98 -6.35
CA SER A 80 7.69 4.49 -6.18
C SER A 80 6.84 4.28 -7.44
N LEU A 81 7.42 4.41 -8.62
CA LEU A 81 6.72 4.16 -9.88
C LEU A 81 6.30 2.70 -9.98
N ILE A 82 7.21 1.76 -9.70
CA ILE A 82 6.89 0.32 -9.68
C ILE A 82 5.82 0.01 -8.63
N GLY A 83 5.95 0.57 -7.43
CA GLY A 83 4.97 0.41 -6.35
C GLY A 83 3.58 0.93 -6.72
N SER A 84 3.50 2.03 -7.47
CA SER A 84 2.23 2.58 -7.94
C SER A 84 1.52 1.65 -8.94
N PHE A 85 2.25 0.88 -9.74
CA PHE A 85 1.65 -0.13 -10.62
C PHE A 85 1.09 -1.31 -9.82
N LEU A 86 1.76 -1.73 -8.74
CA LEU A 86 1.23 -2.79 -7.87
C LEU A 86 -0.08 -2.38 -7.19
N TRP A 87 -0.29 -1.09 -6.95
CA TRP A 87 -1.55 -0.55 -6.42
C TRP A 87 -2.75 -0.69 -7.36
N LEU A 88 -2.53 -0.94 -8.66
CA LEU A 88 -3.63 -1.22 -9.59
C LEU A 88 -4.33 -2.54 -9.26
N LEU A 89 -3.62 -3.51 -8.67
CA LEU A 89 -4.21 -4.80 -8.31
C LEU A 89 -5.34 -4.64 -7.28
N PRO A 90 -5.11 -4.02 -6.09
CA PRO A 90 -6.20 -3.69 -5.17
C PRO A 90 -7.34 -2.93 -5.83
N PHE A 91 -7.07 -1.98 -6.73
CA PHE A 91 -8.12 -1.19 -7.39
C PHE A 91 -9.14 -2.06 -8.15
N PHE A 92 -8.68 -3.08 -8.86
CA PHE A 92 -9.58 -3.98 -9.63
C PHE A 92 -10.22 -5.08 -8.77
N TYR A 93 -9.53 -5.56 -7.74
CA TYR A 93 -10.00 -6.69 -6.93
C TYR A 93 -10.82 -6.28 -5.70
N TYR A 94 -10.57 -5.08 -5.16
CA TYR A 94 -11.28 -4.53 -4.00
C TYR A 94 -12.80 -4.65 -4.08
N PRO A 95 -13.50 -4.16 -5.14
CA PRO A 95 -14.97 -4.21 -5.15
C PRO A 95 -15.51 -5.64 -5.15
N LYS A 96 -14.78 -6.59 -5.76
CA LYS A 96 -15.16 -8.00 -5.80
C LYS A 96 -15.05 -8.65 -4.42
N GLU A 97 -13.92 -8.44 -3.75
CA GLU A 97 -13.68 -9.00 -2.40
C GLU A 97 -14.59 -8.35 -1.34
N ALA A 98 -14.83 -7.04 -1.43
CA ALA A 98 -15.75 -6.34 -0.55
C ALA A 98 -17.18 -6.88 -0.67
N GLN A 99 -17.67 -7.13 -1.90
CA GLN A 99 -18.98 -7.74 -2.10
C GLN A 99 -19.04 -9.18 -1.56
N LYS A 100 -17.98 -9.96 -1.78
CA LYS A 100 -17.89 -11.33 -1.27
C LYS A 100 -17.97 -11.38 0.26
N LEU A 101 -17.25 -10.48 0.96
CA LEU A 101 -17.32 -10.40 2.42
C LEU A 101 -18.71 -9.97 2.90
N ARG A 102 -19.35 -8.99 2.23
CA ARG A 102 -20.72 -8.56 2.57
C ARG A 102 -21.71 -9.72 2.48
N ASN A 103 -21.62 -10.53 1.43
CA ASN A 103 -22.47 -11.71 1.26
C ASN A 103 -22.24 -12.75 2.38
N LEU A 104 -20.97 -13.06 2.68
CA LEU A 104 -20.61 -13.99 3.76
C LEU A 104 -21.16 -13.54 5.12
N MET A 105 -21.04 -12.25 5.45
CA MET A 105 -21.56 -11.72 6.71
C MET A 105 -23.09 -11.72 6.77
N ALA A 106 -23.77 -11.56 5.63
CA ALA A 106 -25.22 -11.69 5.54
C ALA A 106 -25.67 -13.15 5.75
N GLU A 107 -24.95 -14.13 5.20
CA GLU A 107 -25.22 -15.56 5.43
C GLU A 107 -25.03 -15.92 6.91
N ARG A 108 -23.90 -15.55 7.51
CA ARG A 108 -23.64 -15.78 8.94
C ARG A 108 -24.71 -15.17 9.85
N ARG A 109 -25.24 -13.99 9.50
CA ARG A 109 -26.34 -13.36 10.24
C ARG A 109 -27.60 -14.22 10.19
N LYS A 110 -27.98 -14.70 9.00
CA LYS A 110 -29.16 -15.57 8.84
C LYS A 110 -29.04 -16.86 9.67
N GLU A 111 -27.86 -17.47 9.68
CA GLU A 111 -27.61 -18.67 10.49
C GLU A 111 -27.77 -18.43 11.99
N LEU A 112 -27.35 -17.24 12.48
CA LEU A 112 -27.51 -16.87 13.89
C LEU A 112 -28.96 -16.57 14.25
N GLU A 113 -29.73 -15.99 13.34
CA GLU A 113 -31.16 -15.72 13.53
C GLU A 113 -31.99 -17.01 13.53
N LEU A 114 -31.63 -18.01 12.72
CA LEU A 114 -32.27 -19.34 12.71
C LEU A 114 -31.97 -20.19 13.94
N LYS A 115 -30.87 -19.89 14.66
CA LYS A 115 -30.47 -20.57 15.89
C LYS A 115 -31.05 -19.94 17.16
N LYS A 116 -31.75 -18.81 17.04
CA LYS A 116 -32.50 -18.16 18.13
C LYS A 116 -33.92 -18.68 18.19
#